data_AF-A0A9J6DVP7-F1
#
_entry.id   AF-A0A9J6DVP7-F1
#
_cell.length_a   1.000
_cell.length_b   1.000
_cell.length_c   1.000
_cell.angle_alpha   90.00
_cell.angle_beta   90.00
_cell.angle_gamma   90.00
#
_symmetry.space_group_name_H-M   'P 1'
#
loop_
_entity.id
_entity.type
_entity.pdbx_description
1 polymer ?
#
loop_
_entity_poly.entity_id
_entity_poly.type
_entity_poly.pdbx_seq_one_letter_code
_entity_poly.pdbx_strand_id
1 'polypeptide(L)'
;MDQDELTHQCPNVTPQDEASASNVRPQRTTTLSTRAKEMYQASREAHCRKLDSVWKNVESALQALSRAKGEQFTGAKTQLRASYECYEHATARYSAFLEKAKTPEARHELQLQQAIDEDREAIVSEKLQEAMPQERDKAHETASQFSLSAHSRASSRSRRSGSSTISLAAAQARAKAEAVKARAQFGRKEAAMRLEKARIEAELEVLQHEKEAAAADAQASALEAAVEQDGGDEGPFQTHKVTKAVLADCSPHAHGTSFTG
;
A
#
# COMPACT_ATOMS: atom_id res chain seq x y z
N MET A 1 50.91 -43.36 50.63
CA MET A 1 50.80 -44.27 49.48
C MET A 1 49.73 -43.71 48.59
N ASP A 2 50.21 -43.06 47.55
CA ASP A 2 49.50 -42.55 46.38
C ASP A 2 48.77 -43.65 45.62
N GLN A 3 47.68 -43.26 44.94
CA GLN A 3 47.26 -43.61 43.57
C GLN A 3 45.84 -43.04 43.37
N ASP A 4 45.70 -41.99 42.57
CA ASP A 4 45.43 -42.02 41.12
C ASP A 4 44.00 -42.46 40.80
N GLU A 5 43.12 -41.49 40.49
CA GLU A 5 42.07 -41.74 39.50
C GLU A 5 41.75 -40.46 38.70
N LEU A 6 42.16 -40.50 37.43
CA LEU A 6 41.85 -39.56 36.37
C LEU A 6 40.34 -39.52 36.10
N THR A 7 39.75 -38.32 35.98
CA THR A 7 38.62 -38.11 35.06
C THR A 7 38.77 -36.81 34.28
N HIS A 8 39.27 -36.98 33.06
CA HIS A 8 39.00 -36.25 31.83
C HIS A 8 38.41 -34.83 31.87
N GLN A 9 39.32 -33.87 31.71
CA GLN A 9 39.06 -32.56 31.12
C GLN A 9 39.01 -32.69 29.59
N CYS A 10 37.88 -32.35 28.96
CA CYS A 10 37.84 -31.92 27.56
C CYS A 10 37.01 -30.62 27.44
N PRO A 11 37.41 -29.69 26.57
CA PRO A 11 36.97 -28.30 26.58
C PRO A 11 35.64 -28.15 25.84
N ASN A 12 34.64 -27.51 26.44
CA ASN A 12 33.46 -27.10 25.69
C ASN A 12 33.77 -25.77 24.98
N VAL A 13 34.10 -25.93 23.71
CA VAL A 13 34.28 -24.90 22.70
C VAL A 13 33.04 -24.02 22.63
N THR A 14 33.22 -22.71 22.77
CA THR A 14 32.25 -21.70 22.36
C THR A 14 32.14 -21.70 20.84
N PRO A 15 30.93 -21.71 20.27
CA PRO A 15 30.68 -20.99 19.04
C PRO A 15 29.94 -19.71 19.37
N GLN A 16 30.67 -18.59 19.33
CA GLN A 16 30.07 -17.32 18.96
C GLN A 16 29.64 -17.46 17.51
N ASP A 17 28.34 -17.52 17.25
CA ASP A 17 27.78 -17.25 15.93
C ASP A 17 26.49 -16.44 16.11
N GLU A 18 26.63 -15.14 15.86
CA GLU A 18 25.75 -14.35 15.00
C GLU A 18 24.24 -14.62 15.11
N ALA A 19 23.67 -14.28 16.27
CA ALA A 19 22.25 -13.97 16.38
C ALA A 19 22.07 -12.49 16.75
N SER A 20 22.44 -11.61 15.82
CA SER A 20 21.87 -10.26 15.76
C SER A 20 20.39 -10.35 15.33
N ALA A 21 19.59 -11.06 16.11
CA ALA A 21 18.14 -10.98 16.05
C ALA A 21 17.75 -9.69 16.77
N SER A 22 17.34 -8.69 15.99
CA SER A 22 16.82 -7.43 16.49
C SER A 22 15.81 -7.69 17.61
N ASN A 23 16.14 -7.22 18.81
CA ASN A 23 15.30 -7.33 19.99
C ASN A 23 14.15 -6.31 19.90
N VAL A 24 13.36 -6.38 18.82
CA VAL A 24 12.14 -5.59 18.64
C VAL A 24 11.02 -6.40 19.26
N ARG A 25 10.76 -6.10 20.54
CA ARG A 25 9.59 -6.62 21.25
C ARG A 25 8.35 -6.50 20.35
N PRO A 26 7.63 -7.60 20.05
CA PRO A 26 6.50 -7.55 19.14
C PRO A 26 5.47 -6.54 19.63
N GLN A 27 5.15 -5.54 18.80
CA GLN A 27 4.16 -4.53 19.14
C GLN A 27 2.81 -5.22 19.36
N ARG A 28 2.22 -4.99 20.54
CA ARG A 28 0.88 -5.48 20.87
C ARG A 28 -0.14 -4.88 19.90
N THR A 29 -0.77 -5.72 19.11
CA THR A 29 -1.90 -5.37 18.25
C THR A 29 -3.16 -5.21 19.11
N THR A 30 -3.88 -4.11 18.93
CA THR A 30 -5.16 -3.87 19.62
C THR A 30 -6.33 -4.25 18.73
N THR A 31 -7.21 -5.12 19.20
CA THR A 31 -8.53 -5.36 18.61
C THR A 31 -9.51 -4.29 19.09
N LEU A 32 -10.03 -3.48 18.16
CA LEU A 32 -10.97 -2.40 18.49
C LEU A 32 -12.37 -2.96 18.81
N SER A 33 -13.05 -2.35 19.78
CA SER A 33 -14.48 -2.58 20.01
C SER A 33 -15.32 -2.04 18.84
N THR A 34 -16.57 -2.48 18.68
CA THR A 34 -17.46 -2.06 17.57
C THR A 34 -17.56 -0.54 17.46
N ARG A 35 -17.86 0.14 18.56
CA ARG A 35 -17.91 1.62 18.61
C ARG A 35 -16.57 2.27 18.28
N ALA A 36 -15.45 1.66 18.69
CA ALA A 36 -14.13 2.19 18.37
C ALA A 36 -13.78 2.00 16.89
N LYS A 37 -14.23 0.90 16.25
CA LYS A 37 -14.12 0.68 14.81
C LYS A 37 -14.89 1.73 14.02
N GLU A 38 -16.14 2.01 14.41
CA GLU A 38 -16.97 3.05 13.77
C GLU A 38 -16.32 4.45 13.87
N MET A 39 -15.83 4.82 15.07
CA MET A 39 -15.12 6.09 15.26
C MET A 39 -13.83 6.18 14.44
N TYR A 40 -13.09 5.08 14.35
CA TYR A 40 -11.89 5.00 13.50
C TYR A 40 -12.25 5.19 12.02
N GLN A 41 -13.28 4.50 11.52
CA GLN A 41 -13.74 4.63 10.14
C GLN A 41 -14.20 6.06 9.82
N ALA A 42 -15.01 6.68 10.69
CA ALA A 42 -15.46 8.05 10.50
C ALA A 42 -14.28 9.06 10.48
N SER A 43 -13.30 8.86 11.37
CA SER A 43 -12.10 9.71 11.42
C SER A 43 -11.25 9.53 10.16
N ARG A 44 -11.05 8.28 9.73
CA ARG A 44 -10.35 7.92 8.50
C ARG A 44 -10.97 8.58 7.29
N GLU A 45 -12.29 8.47 7.13
CA GLU A 45 -13.00 9.14 6.03
C GLU A 45 -12.86 10.65 6.06
N ALA A 46 -12.92 11.28 7.24
CA ALA A 46 -12.71 12.71 7.37
C ALA A 46 -11.29 13.12 6.92
N HIS A 47 -10.28 12.33 7.27
CA HIS A 47 -8.90 12.53 6.79
C HIS A 47 -8.79 12.35 5.27
N CYS A 48 -9.36 11.29 4.70
CA CYS A 48 -9.37 11.06 3.24
C CYS A 48 -10.02 12.23 2.49
N ARG A 49 -11.20 12.68 2.92
CA ARG A 49 -11.89 13.84 2.32
C ARG A 49 -11.03 15.11 2.37
N LYS A 50 -10.31 15.31 3.48
CA LYS A 50 -9.40 16.46 3.61
C LYS A 50 -8.21 16.35 2.67
N LEU A 51 -7.59 15.18 2.57
CA LEU A 51 -6.48 14.92 1.65
C LEU A 51 -6.90 15.14 0.19
N ASP A 52 -8.07 14.63 -0.21
CA ASP A 52 -8.60 14.83 -1.56
C ASP A 52 -8.85 16.31 -1.85
N SER A 53 -9.41 17.04 -0.90
CA SER A 53 -9.65 18.48 -1.06
C SER A 53 -8.34 19.26 -1.21
N VAL A 54 -7.32 18.95 -0.41
CA VAL A 54 -6.04 19.66 -0.50
C VAL A 54 -5.28 19.26 -1.76
N TRP A 55 -5.32 17.99 -2.15
CA TRP A 55 -4.71 17.52 -3.39
C TRP A 55 -5.33 18.17 -4.63
N LYS A 56 -6.67 18.36 -4.67
CA LYS A 56 -7.32 19.13 -5.75
C LYS A 56 -6.80 20.56 -5.88
N ASN A 57 -6.41 21.19 -4.76
CA ASN A 57 -5.79 22.51 -4.79
C ASN A 57 -4.37 22.43 -5.40
N VAL A 58 -3.60 21.40 -5.08
CA VAL A 58 -2.30 21.13 -5.71
C VAL A 58 -2.46 20.91 -7.21
N GLU A 59 -3.42 20.08 -7.64
CA GLU A 59 -3.70 19.85 -9.07
C GLU A 59 -4.08 21.15 -9.79
N SER A 60 -4.90 21.99 -9.16
CA SER A 60 -5.27 23.30 -9.71
C SER A 60 -4.04 24.21 -9.84
N ALA A 61 -3.14 24.21 -8.85
CA ALA A 61 -1.90 24.96 -8.90
C ALA A 61 -0.91 24.41 -9.95
N LEU A 62 -0.83 23.09 -10.13
CA LEU A 62 -0.05 22.45 -11.20
C LEU A 62 -0.57 22.86 -12.58
N GLN A 63 -1.89 22.89 -12.77
CA GLN A 63 -2.52 23.37 -14.00
C GLN A 63 -2.23 24.86 -14.23
N ALA A 64 -2.33 25.69 -13.19
CA ALA A 64 -1.98 27.11 -13.29
C ALA A 64 -0.51 27.30 -13.71
N LEU A 65 0.41 26.56 -13.10
CA LEU A 65 1.84 26.61 -13.44
C LEU A 65 2.10 26.19 -14.90
N SER A 66 1.40 25.17 -15.40
CA SER A 66 1.54 24.72 -16.79
C SER A 66 1.12 25.77 -17.84
N ARG A 67 0.24 26.71 -17.44
CA ARG A 67 -0.29 27.77 -18.32
C ARG A 67 0.44 29.10 -18.13
N ALA A 68 1.04 29.30 -16.97
CA ALA A 68 1.69 30.55 -16.61
C ALA A 68 2.94 30.82 -17.46
N LYS A 69 3.14 32.09 -17.82
CA LYS A 69 4.31 32.56 -18.58
C LYS A 69 4.81 33.88 -17.98
N GLY A 70 6.11 34.16 -18.14
CA GLY A 70 6.72 35.40 -17.68
C GLY A 70 6.51 35.63 -16.17
N GLU A 71 6.06 36.81 -15.79
CA GLU A 71 5.86 37.20 -14.38
C GLU A 71 4.79 36.37 -13.65
N GLN A 72 3.82 35.77 -14.36
CA GLN A 72 2.80 34.93 -13.74
C GLN A 72 3.36 33.58 -13.27
N PHE A 73 4.50 33.17 -13.80
CA PHE A 73 5.12 31.88 -13.52
C PHE A 73 5.67 31.79 -12.10
N THR A 74 6.29 32.86 -11.60
CA THR A 74 6.82 32.92 -10.23
C THR A 74 5.67 32.88 -9.21
N GLY A 75 4.56 33.57 -9.51
CA GLY A 75 3.33 33.50 -8.72
C GLY A 75 2.74 32.09 -8.69
N ALA A 76 2.55 31.47 -9.85
CA ALA A 76 2.02 30.11 -9.95
C ALA A 76 2.92 29.06 -9.26
N LYS A 77 4.24 29.21 -9.37
CA LYS A 77 5.22 28.34 -8.68
C LYS A 77 5.14 28.47 -7.16
N THR A 78 4.99 29.70 -6.67
CA THR A 78 4.82 29.97 -5.23
C THR A 78 3.50 29.38 -4.71
N GLN A 79 2.42 29.53 -5.48
CA GLN A 79 1.12 28.94 -5.15
C GLN A 79 1.16 27.41 -5.13
N LEU A 80 1.86 26.77 -6.07
CA LEU A 80 2.06 25.32 -6.08
C LEU A 80 2.78 24.85 -4.82
N ARG A 81 3.88 25.53 -4.44
CA ARG A 81 4.62 25.20 -3.22
C ARG A 81 3.73 25.31 -1.98
N ALA A 82 3.04 26.43 -1.79
CA ALA A 82 2.16 26.62 -0.64
C ALA A 82 1.01 25.60 -0.58
N SER A 83 0.45 25.22 -1.74
CA SER A 83 -0.60 24.20 -1.82
C SER A 83 -0.06 22.82 -1.46
N TYR A 84 1.17 22.50 -1.87
CA TYR A 84 1.83 21.24 -1.56
C TYR A 84 2.25 21.16 -0.08
N GLU A 85 2.75 22.24 0.51
CA GLU A 85 3.01 22.31 1.96
C GLU A 85 1.73 22.04 2.77
N CYS A 86 0.58 22.55 2.33
CA CYS A 86 -0.71 22.24 2.94
C CYS A 86 -1.07 20.75 2.81
N TYR A 87 -0.70 20.10 1.70
CA TYR A 87 -0.89 18.67 1.47
C TYR A 87 -0.03 17.85 2.43
N GLU A 88 1.26 18.19 2.55
CA GLU A 88 2.20 17.53 3.48
C GLU A 88 1.70 17.59 4.92
N HIS A 89 1.19 18.75 5.37
CA HIS A 89 0.60 18.89 6.70
C HIS A 89 -0.63 17.99 6.89
N ALA A 90 -1.49 17.86 5.87
CA ALA A 90 -2.66 16.98 5.94
C ALA A 90 -2.25 15.51 6.00
N THR A 91 -1.26 15.09 5.21
CA THR A 91 -0.68 13.74 5.20
C THR A 91 -0.01 13.41 6.52
N ALA A 92 0.76 14.33 7.11
CA ALA A 92 1.40 14.13 8.40
C ALA A 92 0.38 13.89 9.53
N ARG A 93 -0.73 14.65 9.52
CA ARG A 93 -1.82 14.46 10.49
C ARG A 93 -2.49 13.10 10.33
N TYR A 94 -2.71 12.65 9.09
CA TYR A 94 -3.32 11.36 8.83
C TYR A 94 -2.39 10.20 9.20
N SER A 95 -1.11 10.29 8.87
CA SER A 95 -0.09 9.31 9.25
C SER A 95 0.00 9.16 10.77
N ALA A 96 0.04 10.27 11.51
CA ALA A 96 0.02 10.24 12.98
C ALA A 96 -1.25 9.59 13.56
N PHE A 97 -2.41 9.77 12.90
CA PHE A 97 -3.64 9.09 13.27
C PHE A 97 -3.54 7.57 13.07
N LEU A 98 -3.01 7.12 11.94
CA LEU A 98 -2.83 5.69 11.62
C LEU A 98 -1.82 5.03 12.56
N GLU A 99 -0.69 5.67 12.83
CA GLU A 99 0.31 5.19 13.79
C GLU A 99 -0.26 5.02 15.21
N LYS A 100 -1.13 5.95 15.62
CA LYS A 100 -1.78 5.90 16.94
C LYS A 100 -2.78 4.75 17.07
N ALA A 101 -3.44 4.35 15.98
CA ALA A 101 -4.46 3.30 16.00
C ALA A 101 -3.86 1.92 16.33
N LYS A 102 -2.58 1.66 15.99
CA LYS A 102 -1.86 0.41 16.30
C LYS A 102 -2.57 -0.89 15.88
N THR A 103 -3.49 -0.80 14.91
CA THR A 103 -4.16 -1.95 14.32
C THR A 103 -3.42 -2.41 13.06
N PRO A 104 -3.55 -3.69 12.64
CA PRO A 104 -2.98 -4.14 11.38
C PRO A 104 -3.56 -3.39 10.17
N GLU A 105 -4.84 -3.03 10.21
CA GLU A 105 -5.52 -2.27 9.15
C GLU A 105 -4.90 -0.87 9.01
N ALA A 106 -4.66 -0.18 10.12
CA ALA A 106 -4.05 1.15 10.11
C ALA A 106 -2.59 1.12 9.62
N ARG A 107 -1.84 0.06 9.92
CA ARG A 107 -0.47 -0.13 9.40
C ARG A 107 -0.47 -0.35 7.89
N HIS A 108 -1.38 -1.16 7.38
CA HIS A 108 -1.52 -1.38 5.94
C HIS A 108 -1.92 -0.08 5.23
N GLU A 109 -2.87 0.65 5.80
CA GLU A 109 -3.30 1.94 5.25
C GLU A 109 -2.19 2.99 5.28
N LEU A 110 -1.33 3.00 6.30
CA LEU A 110 -0.17 3.88 6.35
C LEU A 110 0.80 3.60 5.20
N GLN A 111 1.06 2.33 4.90
CA GLN A 111 1.91 1.94 3.76
C GLN A 111 1.31 2.38 2.42
N LEU A 112 -0.01 2.22 2.25
CA LEU A 112 -0.70 2.69 1.05
C LEU A 112 -0.59 4.21 0.90
N GLN A 113 -0.81 4.94 1.99
CA GLN A 113 -0.73 6.40 1.98
C GLN A 113 0.69 6.88 1.63
N GLN A 114 1.73 6.26 2.22
CA GLN A 114 3.13 6.56 1.89
C GLN A 114 3.43 6.36 0.41
N ALA A 115 2.97 5.26 -0.19
CA ALA A 115 3.17 5.02 -1.63
C ALA A 115 2.46 6.08 -2.50
N ILE A 116 1.26 6.53 -2.09
CA ILE A 116 0.55 7.62 -2.77
C ILE A 116 1.31 8.94 -2.63
N ASP A 117 1.88 9.21 -1.45
CA ASP A 117 2.64 10.43 -1.18
C ASP A 117 3.93 10.47 -2.01
N GLU A 118 4.66 9.36 -2.11
CA GLU A 118 5.84 9.23 -2.98
C GLU A 118 5.50 9.53 -4.45
N ASP A 119 4.40 8.97 -4.96
CA ASP A 119 3.89 9.23 -6.32
C ASP A 119 3.58 10.72 -6.52
N ARG A 120 2.91 11.34 -5.56
CA ARG A 120 2.51 12.75 -5.61
C ARG A 120 3.70 13.70 -5.51
N GLU A 121 4.66 13.38 -4.65
CA GLU A 121 5.92 14.11 -4.51
C GLU A 121 6.72 14.09 -5.83
N ALA A 122 6.79 12.94 -6.48
CA ALA A 122 7.46 12.81 -7.77
C ALA A 122 6.85 13.73 -8.83
N ILE A 123 5.52 13.81 -8.91
CA ILE A 123 4.80 14.69 -9.85
C ILE A 123 5.11 16.16 -9.56
N VAL A 124 5.03 16.59 -8.29
CA VAL A 124 5.26 17.99 -7.92
C VAL A 124 6.73 18.36 -8.13
N SER A 125 7.66 17.48 -7.77
CA SER A 125 9.10 17.67 -7.96
C SER A 125 9.49 17.75 -9.44
N GLU A 126 8.94 16.87 -10.28
CA GLU A 126 9.10 16.93 -11.74
C GLU A 126 8.67 18.30 -12.28
N LYS A 127 7.48 18.77 -11.88
CA LYS A 127 6.92 20.03 -12.39
C LYS A 127 7.66 21.25 -11.88
N LEU A 128 8.15 21.23 -10.64
CA LEU A 128 9.00 22.31 -10.10
C LEU A 128 10.38 22.35 -10.77
N GLN A 129 10.91 21.20 -11.20
CA GLN A 129 12.21 21.07 -11.87
C GLN A 129 12.14 21.41 -13.36
N GLU A 130 11.11 20.95 -14.09
CA GLU A 130 10.81 21.40 -15.46
C GLU A 130 10.57 22.91 -15.50
N ALA A 131 10.06 23.47 -14.41
CA ALA A 131 9.87 24.89 -14.21
C ALA A 131 11.17 25.67 -13.89
N MET A 132 12.34 25.03 -13.83
CA MET A 132 13.62 25.73 -13.79
C MET A 132 14.01 26.20 -15.20
N PRO A 133 14.53 27.43 -15.37
CA PRO A 133 14.61 28.07 -16.67
C PRO A 133 15.40 27.24 -17.70
N GLN A 134 14.70 26.89 -18.78
CA GLN A 134 15.24 26.63 -20.11
C GLN A 134 15.73 27.97 -20.72
N GLU A 135 16.66 28.64 -20.04
CA GLU A 135 17.37 29.84 -20.49
C GLU A 135 18.69 29.48 -21.21
N ARG A 136 18.66 28.51 -22.14
CA ARG A 136 19.86 28.18 -22.93
C ARG A 136 19.79 28.53 -24.41
N ASP A 137 18.64 28.94 -24.92
CA ASP A 137 18.48 29.12 -26.37
C ASP A 137 18.33 30.58 -26.83
N LYS A 138 18.53 31.59 -25.97
CA LYS A 138 18.46 33.02 -26.37
C LYS A 138 19.78 33.78 -26.31
N ALA A 139 20.90 33.13 -25.98
CA ALA A 139 22.19 33.80 -25.79
C ALA A 139 23.20 33.65 -26.95
N HIS A 140 22.82 33.08 -28.11
CA HIS A 140 23.78 32.87 -29.21
C HIS A 140 23.49 33.57 -30.54
N GLU A 141 22.47 34.44 -30.63
CA GLU A 141 22.07 35.04 -31.92
C GLU A 141 22.09 36.58 -31.99
N THR A 142 22.79 37.27 -31.08
CA THR A 142 22.97 38.74 -31.19
C THR A 142 24.42 39.23 -31.13
N ALA A 143 25.41 38.34 -31.09
CA ALA A 143 26.83 38.70 -31.19
C ALA A 143 27.43 38.49 -32.60
N SER A 144 26.61 38.55 -33.66
CA SER A 144 27.07 38.38 -35.05
C SER A 144 26.62 39.52 -35.99
N GLN A 145 26.50 40.74 -35.47
CA GLN A 145 26.33 41.94 -36.29
C GLN A 145 27.18 43.11 -35.77
N PHE A 146 28.44 42.87 -35.46
CA PHE A 146 29.43 43.95 -35.40
C PHE A 146 30.84 43.38 -35.62
N SER A 147 31.28 43.33 -36.88
CA SER A 147 32.70 43.55 -37.23
C SER A 147 32.82 43.69 -38.75
N LEU A 148 33.00 44.92 -39.19
CA LEU A 148 33.60 45.21 -40.49
C LEU A 148 35.10 44.94 -40.41
N SER A 149 35.62 44.34 -41.48
CA SER A 149 37.02 44.26 -41.92
C SER A 149 38.09 43.77 -40.93
N ALA A 150 38.71 42.64 -41.23
CA ALA A 150 40.16 42.52 -41.47
C ALA A 150 40.55 41.06 -41.68
N HIS A 151 41.56 40.88 -42.52
CA HIS A 151 42.21 39.63 -42.89
C HIS A 151 42.44 38.64 -41.74
N SER A 152 42.30 37.34 -42.01
CA SER A 152 43.43 36.37 -41.98
C SER A 152 42.95 34.94 -42.19
N ARG A 153 43.64 34.23 -43.09
CA ARG A 153 43.61 32.78 -43.23
C ARG A 153 44.35 32.17 -42.04
N ALA A 154 43.70 31.35 -41.23
CA ALA A 154 44.41 30.34 -40.43
C ALA A 154 43.46 29.23 -39.94
N SER A 155 43.81 28.02 -40.38
CA SER A 155 43.45 26.71 -39.83
C SER A 155 43.09 26.71 -38.34
N SER A 156 41.90 26.19 -37.99
CA SER A 156 41.65 25.60 -36.68
C SER A 156 41.03 24.21 -36.83
N ARG A 157 41.90 23.20 -36.70
CA ARG A 157 41.54 21.86 -36.26
C ARG A 157 40.89 22.00 -34.87
N SER A 158 39.61 21.72 -34.76
CA SER A 158 38.96 21.42 -33.47
C SER A 158 38.18 20.12 -33.61
N ARG A 159 38.64 19.12 -32.86
CA ARG A 159 38.09 17.77 -32.82
C ARG A 159 36.72 17.83 -32.15
N ARG A 160 35.69 17.45 -32.92
CA ARG A 160 34.35 17.17 -32.42
C ARG A 160 34.41 15.95 -31.49
N SER A 161 34.21 16.15 -30.20
CA SER A 161 33.94 15.07 -29.25
C SER A 161 33.24 15.64 -28.02
N GLY A 162 31.91 15.69 -28.08
CA GLY A 162 31.04 16.16 -26.99
C GLY A 162 29.55 15.88 -27.19
N SER A 163 29.12 15.48 -28.40
CA SER A 163 27.71 15.27 -28.74
C SER A 163 27.15 13.89 -28.34
N SER A 164 28.00 12.93 -27.96
CA SER A 164 27.60 11.51 -27.83
C SER A 164 27.19 11.08 -26.41
N THR A 165 27.62 11.81 -25.38
CA THR A 165 27.34 11.48 -23.97
C THR A 165 26.00 12.05 -23.50
N ILE A 166 25.59 13.20 -24.04
CA ILE A 166 24.33 13.87 -23.73
C ILE A 166 23.12 13.08 -24.28
N SER A 167 23.26 12.50 -25.47
CA SER A 167 22.22 11.65 -26.08
C SER A 167 22.02 10.33 -25.33
N LEU A 168 23.10 9.72 -24.84
CA LEU A 168 23.02 8.49 -24.04
C LEU A 168 22.38 8.73 -22.67
N ALA A 169 22.73 9.83 -21.99
CA ALA A 169 22.14 10.21 -20.72
C ALA A 169 20.63 10.50 -20.84
N ALA A 170 20.22 11.20 -21.91
CA ALA A 170 18.81 11.45 -22.18
C ALA A 170 18.03 10.16 -22.52
N ALA A 171 18.63 9.24 -23.27
CA ALA A 171 18.02 7.95 -23.58
C ALA A 171 17.86 7.07 -22.32
N GLN A 172 18.87 7.04 -21.45
CA GLN A 172 18.80 6.32 -20.16
C GLN A 172 17.77 6.93 -19.21
N ALA A 173 17.66 8.26 -19.18
CA ALA A 173 16.64 8.94 -18.38
C ALA A 173 15.22 8.56 -18.85
N ARG A 174 14.98 8.51 -20.16
CA ARG A 174 13.70 8.08 -20.74
C ARG A 174 13.38 6.61 -20.44
N ALA A 175 14.36 5.72 -20.60
CA ALA A 175 14.19 4.30 -20.29
C ALA A 175 13.87 4.06 -18.80
N LYS A 176 14.52 4.81 -17.89
CA LYS A 176 14.21 4.76 -16.45
C LYS A 176 12.81 5.29 -16.16
N ALA A 177 12.39 6.38 -16.81
CA ALA A 177 11.06 6.93 -16.63
C ALA A 177 9.95 5.97 -17.11
N GLU A 178 10.16 5.28 -18.23
CA GLU A 178 9.21 4.27 -18.72
C GLU A 178 9.15 3.04 -17.81
N ALA A 179 10.29 2.58 -17.28
CA ALA A 179 10.32 1.48 -16.32
C ALA A 179 9.58 1.82 -15.01
N VAL A 180 9.72 3.05 -14.52
CA VAL A 180 8.98 3.53 -13.34
C VAL A 180 7.48 3.65 -13.64
N LYS A 181 7.09 4.18 -14.81
CA LYS A 181 5.67 4.20 -15.24
C LYS A 181 5.06 2.82 -15.32
N ALA A 182 5.78 1.84 -15.89
CA ALA A 182 5.30 0.46 -15.99
C ALA A 182 5.10 -0.16 -14.60
N ARG A 183 6.03 0.06 -13.66
CA ARG A 183 5.90 -0.39 -12.27
C ARG A 183 4.74 0.27 -11.55
N ALA A 184 4.56 1.58 -11.72
CA ALA A 184 3.45 2.32 -11.11
C ALA A 184 2.09 1.86 -11.65
N GLN A 185 1.97 1.65 -12.96
CA GLN A 185 0.73 1.11 -13.56
C GLN A 185 0.44 -0.31 -13.06
N PHE A 186 1.46 -1.15 -12.91
CA PHE A 186 1.29 -2.49 -12.37
C PHE A 186 0.89 -2.45 -10.89
N GLY A 187 1.54 -1.61 -10.08
CA GLY A 187 1.20 -1.40 -8.67
C GLY A 187 -0.23 -0.90 -8.49
N ARG A 188 -0.71 0.03 -9.34
CA ARG A 188 -2.12 0.48 -9.32
C ARG A 188 -3.10 -0.65 -9.61
N LYS A 189 -2.82 -1.47 -10.63
CA LYS A 189 -3.66 -2.64 -10.95
C LYS A 189 -3.65 -3.66 -9.82
N GLU A 190 -2.49 -3.91 -9.23
CA GLU A 190 -2.32 -4.86 -8.15
C GLU A 190 -3.04 -4.39 -6.87
N ALA A 191 -2.95 -3.11 -6.53
CA ALA A 191 -3.66 -2.51 -5.40
C ALA A 191 -5.19 -2.56 -5.60
N ALA A 192 -5.69 -2.23 -6.81
CA ALA A 192 -7.10 -2.33 -7.13
C ALA A 192 -7.61 -3.78 -7.00
N MET A 193 -6.85 -4.76 -7.51
CA MET A 193 -7.20 -6.18 -7.37
C MET A 193 -7.21 -6.64 -5.90
N ARG A 194 -6.27 -6.17 -5.08
CA ARG A 194 -6.25 -6.50 -3.65
C ARG A 194 -7.41 -5.87 -2.89
N LEU A 195 -7.82 -4.66 -3.24
CA LEU A 195 -8.97 -3.99 -2.63
C LEU A 195 -10.27 -4.72 -2.97
N GLU A 196 -10.45 -5.09 -4.24
CA GLU A 196 -11.62 -5.89 -4.65
C GLU A 196 -11.61 -7.27 -3.99
N LYS A 197 -10.44 -7.92 -3.88
CA LYS A 197 -10.31 -9.18 -3.15
C LYS A 197 -10.75 -9.03 -1.69
N ALA A 198 -10.27 -8.01 -0.98
CA ALA A 198 -10.64 -7.76 0.41
C ALA A 198 -12.14 -7.45 0.56
N ARG A 199 -12.73 -6.73 -0.40
CA ARG A 199 -14.18 -6.47 -0.45
C ARG A 199 -14.97 -7.77 -0.54
N ILE A 200 -14.58 -8.65 -1.46
CA ILE A 200 -15.22 -9.97 -1.67
C ILE A 200 -15.01 -10.87 -0.44
N GLU A 201 -13.83 -10.88 0.17
CA GLU A 201 -13.57 -11.66 1.39
C GLU A 201 -14.44 -11.19 2.56
N ALA A 202 -14.64 -9.89 2.73
CA ALA A 202 -15.55 -9.35 3.74
C ALA A 202 -17.02 -9.71 3.45
N GLU A 203 -17.46 -9.65 2.19
CA GLU A 203 -18.81 -10.09 1.79
C GLU A 203 -19.03 -11.58 2.08
N LEU A 204 -18.01 -12.42 1.84
CA LEU A 204 -18.06 -13.85 2.17
C LEU A 204 -18.17 -14.09 3.67
N GLU A 205 -17.45 -13.33 4.50
CA GLU A 205 -17.53 -13.45 5.95
C GLU A 205 -18.94 -13.10 6.47
N VAL A 206 -19.55 -12.03 5.93
CA VAL A 206 -20.94 -11.67 6.25
C VAL A 206 -21.90 -12.79 5.86
N LEU A 207 -21.81 -13.30 4.63
CA LEU A 207 -22.67 -14.40 4.16
C LEU A 207 -22.49 -15.68 4.99
N GLN A 208 -21.28 -15.95 5.46
CA GLN A 208 -21.00 -17.10 6.32
C GLN A 208 -21.69 -16.94 7.68
N HIS A 209 -21.65 -15.75 8.29
CA HIS A 209 -22.38 -15.47 9.52
C HIS A 209 -23.90 -15.53 9.34
N GLU A 210 -24.43 -15.03 8.23
CA GLU A 210 -25.87 -15.14 7.91
C GLU A 210 -26.29 -16.60 7.76
N LYS A 211 -25.47 -17.42 7.09
CA LYS A 211 -25.71 -18.86 6.97
C LYS A 211 -25.71 -19.55 8.33
N GLU A 212 -24.75 -19.23 9.20
CA GLU A 212 -24.67 -19.80 10.55
C GLU A 212 -25.87 -19.38 11.41
N ALA A 213 -26.29 -18.13 11.33
CA ALA A 213 -27.48 -17.63 12.01
C ALA A 213 -28.75 -18.36 11.51
N ALA A 214 -28.95 -18.45 10.20
CA ALA A 214 -30.09 -19.17 9.63
C ALA A 214 -30.12 -20.65 10.00
N ALA A 215 -28.95 -21.30 10.09
CA ALA A 215 -28.84 -22.69 10.54
C ALA A 215 -29.19 -22.85 12.02
N ALA A 216 -28.75 -21.91 12.87
CA ALA A 216 -29.11 -21.90 14.29
C ALA A 216 -30.61 -21.65 14.50
N ASP A 217 -31.21 -20.72 13.74
CA ASP A 217 -32.65 -20.45 13.77
C ASP A 217 -33.47 -21.67 13.34
N ALA A 218 -33.04 -22.36 12.28
CA ALA A 218 -33.68 -23.60 11.84
C ALA A 218 -33.57 -24.72 12.89
N GLN A 219 -32.43 -24.85 13.57
CA GLN A 219 -32.25 -25.81 14.65
C GLN A 219 -33.13 -25.47 15.86
N ALA A 220 -33.22 -24.19 16.24
CA ALA A 220 -34.07 -23.73 17.32
C ALA A 220 -35.55 -24.03 17.02
N SER A 221 -36.01 -23.69 15.82
CA SER A 221 -37.39 -23.96 15.37
C SER A 221 -37.71 -25.45 15.33
N ALA A 222 -36.76 -26.29 14.90
CA ALA A 222 -36.93 -27.75 14.91
C ALA A 222 -37.05 -28.33 16.34
N LEU A 223 -36.30 -27.78 17.29
CA LEU A 223 -36.38 -28.19 18.70
C LEU A 223 -37.70 -27.71 19.35
N GLU A 224 -38.15 -26.49 19.07
CA GLU A 224 -39.45 -25.98 19.55
C GLU A 224 -40.62 -26.83 19.02
N ALA A 225 -40.61 -27.16 17.72
CA ALA A 225 -41.62 -28.02 17.11
C ALA A 225 -41.62 -29.45 17.70
N ALA A 226 -40.47 -29.96 18.13
CA ALA A 226 -40.37 -31.25 18.81
C ALA A 226 -40.92 -31.19 20.25
N VAL A 227 -40.72 -30.08 20.96
CA VAL A 227 -41.26 -29.86 22.31
C VAL A 227 -42.78 -29.69 22.29
N GLU A 228 -43.34 -29.06 21.27
CA GLU A 228 -44.80 -28.94 21.10
C GLU A 228 -45.49 -30.28 20.78
N GLN A 229 -44.76 -31.26 20.20
CA GLN A 229 -45.30 -32.61 19.95
C GLN A 229 -45.29 -33.53 21.19
N ASP A 230 -44.50 -33.22 22.22
CA ASP A 230 -44.43 -33.97 23.49
C ASP A 230 -45.34 -33.39 24.60
N GLY A 231 -46.08 -32.31 24.31
CA GLY A 231 -46.87 -31.55 25.29
C GLY A 231 -48.36 -31.92 25.40
N GLY A 232 -48.80 -33.06 24.85
CA GLY A 232 -50.22 -33.38 24.77
C GLY A 232 -50.57 -34.86 24.94
N ASP A 233 -50.38 -35.42 26.14
CA ASP A 233 -51.33 -36.39 26.72
C ASP A 233 -51.03 -36.62 28.22
N GLU A 234 -51.96 -36.25 29.10
CA GLU A 234 -51.97 -36.78 30.46
C GLU A 234 -52.53 -38.20 30.43
N GLY A 235 -51.64 -39.19 30.52
CA GLY A 235 -51.98 -40.61 30.74
C GLY A 235 -50.88 -41.32 31.52
N PRO A 236 -51.19 -42.14 32.55
CA PRO A 236 -50.24 -42.48 33.60
C PRO A 236 -49.28 -43.60 33.22
N PHE A 237 -48.01 -43.42 33.60
CA PHE A 237 -46.97 -44.43 33.85
C PHE A 237 -46.86 -45.59 32.84
N GLN A 238 -45.84 -45.51 31.98
CA GLN A 238 -45.00 -46.68 31.66
C GLN A 238 -43.62 -46.28 31.16
N THR A 239 -42.61 -46.62 31.95
CA THR A 239 -41.19 -46.47 31.63
C THR A 239 -40.77 -47.55 30.63
N HIS A 240 -40.48 -47.15 29.39
CA HIS A 240 -39.75 -48.00 28.45
C HIS A 240 -38.46 -47.33 27.99
N LYS A 241 -37.35 -47.88 28.49
CA LYS A 241 -35.99 -47.65 27.99
C LYS A 241 -35.92 -48.01 26.50
N VAL A 242 -35.45 -47.11 25.63
CA VAL A 242 -34.92 -47.50 24.31
C VAL A 242 -33.69 -46.65 23.94
N THR A 243 -32.55 -47.30 24.16
CA THR A 243 -31.28 -47.33 23.40
C THR A 243 -30.76 -46.11 22.62
N LYS A 244 -29.56 -45.69 23.06
CA LYS A 244 -28.46 -45.11 22.29
C LYS A 244 -28.20 -45.87 20.99
N ALA A 245 -28.28 -45.17 19.85
CA ALA A 245 -27.71 -45.61 18.58
C ALA A 245 -26.54 -44.69 18.20
N VAL A 246 -25.36 -45.31 18.12
CA VAL A 246 -24.13 -44.82 17.48
C VAL A 246 -24.16 -45.30 16.01
N LEU A 247 -23.34 -44.67 15.16
CA LEU A 247 -23.00 -44.93 13.73
C LEU A 247 -23.80 -44.08 12.74
N ALA A 248 -23.23 -43.53 11.66
CA ALA A 248 -21.88 -43.49 11.09
C ALA A 248 -21.85 -42.31 10.08
N ASP A 249 -20.80 -41.50 10.06
CA ASP A 249 -19.75 -41.53 9.01
C ASP A 249 -20.29 -41.38 7.57
N CYS A 250 -20.07 -40.20 6.98
CA CYS A 250 -20.05 -39.99 5.53
C CYS A 250 -19.14 -38.80 5.19
N SER A 251 -17.88 -39.14 4.90
CA SER A 251 -16.91 -38.29 4.19
C SER A 251 -17.23 -38.21 2.68
N PRO A 252 -16.70 -37.20 1.95
CA PRO A 252 -17.18 -36.81 0.62
C PRO A 252 -16.53 -37.63 -0.51
N HIS A 253 -17.33 -38.03 -1.50
CA HIS A 253 -16.82 -38.62 -2.75
C HIS A 253 -16.49 -37.52 -3.76
N ALA A 254 -15.20 -37.34 -4.02
CA ALA A 254 -14.68 -36.66 -5.18
C ALA A 254 -14.97 -37.50 -6.44
N HIS A 255 -15.66 -36.92 -7.42
CA HIS A 255 -15.63 -37.41 -8.79
C HIS A 255 -14.94 -36.37 -9.66
N GLY A 256 -13.67 -36.64 -9.96
CA GLY A 256 -13.04 -36.17 -11.17
C GLY A 256 -13.61 -36.94 -12.36
N THR A 257 -14.06 -36.22 -13.36
CA THR A 257 -14.23 -36.76 -14.72
C THR A 257 -13.44 -35.88 -15.66
N SER A 258 -12.22 -36.34 -15.96
CA SER A 258 -11.54 -36.07 -17.21
C SER A 258 -12.36 -36.66 -18.35
N PHE A 259 -12.74 -35.82 -19.31
CA PHE A 259 -13.21 -36.27 -20.62
C PHE A 259 -12.38 -35.59 -21.70
N THR A 260 -11.63 -36.42 -22.41
CA THR A 260 -10.83 -36.12 -23.60
C THR A 260 -11.73 -36.12 -24.84
N GLY A 261 -11.54 -35.12 -25.71
CA GLY A 261 -12.13 -35.01 -27.03
C GLY A 261 -11.74 -33.69 -27.67
#